data_AF-A0A345UJC9-F1
#
_entry.id   AF-A0A345UJC9-F1
#
_cell.length_a   1.000
_cell.length_b   1.000
_cell.length_c   1.000
_cell.angle_alpha   90.00
_cell.angle_beta   90.00
_cell.angle_gamma   90.00
#
_symmetry.space_group_name_H-M   'P 1'
#
loop_
_entity.id
_entity.type
_entity.pdbx_description
1 polymer ?
#
loop_
_entity_poly.entity_id
_entity_poly.type
_entity_poly.pdbx_seq_one_letter_code
_entity_poly.pdbx_strand_id
1 'polypeptide(L)'
;MQDLFYESNHPNHPLMNHACPNLPINILISKGSSYFGPDTGWVLEIFREATEDDLEENEYLDDVGDLIWTTVAEISHCPYCGEHLQPLSRNPADGSVQVACYDYSGWTTRKL
;
A
#
# COMPACT_ATOMS: atom_id res chain seq x y z
N MET A 1 1.99 -22.72 6.03
CA MET A 1 3.27 -22.40 5.38
C MET A 1 2.96 -21.90 3.98
N GLN A 2 3.15 -20.58 3.81
CA GLN A 2 3.20 -19.82 2.56
C GLN A 2 1.89 -19.70 1.77
N ASP A 3 1.30 -18.50 1.80
CA ASP A 3 0.83 -17.74 0.62
C ASP A 3 0.00 -16.50 1.05
N LEU A 4 0.63 -15.52 1.72
CA LEU A 4 0.03 -14.19 1.94
C LEU A 4 0.62 -13.09 1.04
N PHE A 5 1.47 -13.44 0.08
CA PHE A 5 1.44 -12.74 -1.20
C PHE A 5 0.23 -13.28 -1.96
N TYR A 6 -0.98 -12.79 -1.61
CA TYR A 6 -2.10 -12.90 -2.54
C TYR A 6 -1.69 -12.09 -3.76
N GLU A 7 -1.10 -12.80 -4.71
CA GLU A 7 -0.98 -12.42 -6.09
C GLU A 7 -2.32 -11.82 -6.49
N SER A 8 -2.39 -10.50 -6.50
CA SER A 8 -3.49 -9.76 -7.10
C SER A 8 -3.29 -9.81 -8.62
N ASN A 9 -3.15 -11.02 -9.15
CA ASN A 9 -3.40 -11.37 -10.53
C ASN A 9 -4.92 -11.36 -10.75
N HIS A 10 -5.54 -10.18 -10.59
CA HIS A 10 -6.79 -9.92 -11.27
C HIS A 10 -6.48 -9.94 -12.77
N PRO A 11 -7.12 -10.81 -13.57
CA PRO A 11 -6.69 -11.09 -14.95
C PRO A 11 -6.87 -9.94 -15.95
N ASN A 12 -7.15 -8.70 -15.51
CA ASN A 12 -7.38 -7.56 -16.38
C ASN A 12 -6.58 -6.28 -16.04
N HIS A 13 -5.78 -6.22 -14.97
CA HIS A 13 -4.95 -5.03 -14.70
C HIS A 13 -3.59 -5.41 -14.12
N PRO A 14 -2.48 -5.33 -14.90
CA PRO A 14 -1.15 -5.49 -14.33
C PRO A 14 -0.89 -4.37 -13.32
N LEU A 15 -0.56 -4.74 -12.08
CA LEU A 15 -0.08 -3.81 -11.06
C LEU A 15 1.20 -3.15 -11.59
N MET A 16 1.13 -1.86 -11.91
CA MET A 16 2.28 -1.11 -12.42
C MET A 16 2.97 -0.43 -11.23
N ASN A 17 4.15 -0.93 -10.85
CA ASN A 17 4.97 -0.34 -9.80
C ASN A 17 5.84 0.79 -10.35
N HIS A 18 6.05 1.83 -9.54
CA HIS A 18 6.97 2.90 -9.86
C HIS A 18 8.39 2.50 -9.42
N ALA A 19 9.30 2.34 -10.38
CA ALA A 19 10.70 2.08 -10.09
C ALA A 19 11.41 3.38 -9.69
N CYS A 20 11.61 3.59 -8.39
CA CYS A 20 12.34 4.74 -7.87
C CYS A 20 13.51 4.29 -6.99
N PRO A 21 14.75 4.70 -7.31
CA PRO A 21 15.95 4.29 -6.56
C PRO A 21 16.03 4.92 -5.16
N ASN A 22 15.21 5.93 -4.88
CA ASN A 22 15.16 6.63 -3.60
C ASN A 22 14.04 6.13 -2.68
N LEU A 23 13.31 5.07 -3.07
CA LEU A 23 12.24 4.52 -2.24
C LEU A 23 12.84 3.80 -1.01
N PRO A 24 12.38 4.14 0.21
CA PRO A 24 12.64 3.34 1.40
C PRO A 24 12.04 1.94 1.26
N ILE A 25 12.59 0.97 2.00
CA ILE A 25 12.17 -0.44 1.95
C ILE A 25 10.69 -0.65 2.34
N ASN A 26 10.17 0.18 3.22
CA ASN A 26 8.82 0.07 3.78
C ASN A 26 7.78 0.91 3.03
N ILE A 27 8.09 1.23 1.77
CA ILE A 27 7.26 2.08 0.92
C ILE A 27 7.12 1.46 -0.46
N LEU A 28 5.88 1.38 -0.92
CA LEU A 28 5.53 0.97 -2.27
C LEU A 28 4.79 2.11 -2.97
N ILE A 29 5.11 2.34 -4.24
CA ILE A 29 4.30 3.20 -5.12
C ILE A 29 3.82 2.35 -6.28
N SER A 30 2.50 2.24 -6.41
CA SER A 30 1.87 1.38 -7.40
C SER A 30 0.64 2.04 -8.00
N LYS A 31 0.27 1.60 -9.20
CA LYS A 31 -0.90 2.08 -9.93
C LYS A 31 -1.99 1.01 -9.90
N GLY A 32 -3.23 1.44 -9.70
CA GLY A 32 -4.40 0.55 -9.75
C GLY A 32 -4.57 -0.31 -8.50
N SER A 33 -4.11 0.18 -7.34
CA SER A 33 -4.36 -0.52 -6.07
C SER A 33 -5.85 -0.59 -5.79
N SER A 34 -6.34 -1.75 -5.33
CA SER A 34 -7.76 -1.98 -5.02
C SER A 34 -8.29 -1.17 -3.84
N TYR A 35 -7.43 -0.43 -3.12
CA TYR A 35 -7.79 0.33 -1.90
C TYR A 35 -8.90 1.36 -2.11
N PHE A 36 -8.96 2.02 -3.28
CA PHE A 36 -9.90 3.12 -3.53
C PHE A 36 -10.83 2.88 -4.74
N GLY A 37 -10.85 1.67 -5.31
CA GLY A 37 -11.74 1.26 -6.40
C GLY A 37 -11.09 1.10 -7.79
N PRO A 38 -11.89 0.85 -8.84
CA PRO A 38 -11.41 0.45 -10.17
C PRO A 38 -10.69 1.55 -10.96
N ASP A 39 -10.88 2.82 -10.60
CA ASP A 39 -10.28 3.98 -11.27
C ASP A 39 -9.17 4.64 -10.42
N THR A 40 -8.62 3.89 -9.46
CA THR A 40 -7.60 4.44 -8.56
C THR A 40 -6.33 4.77 -9.34
N GLY A 41 -5.87 6.02 -9.19
CA GLY A 41 -4.63 6.48 -9.78
C GLY A 41 -3.39 5.82 -9.18
N TRP A 42 -2.31 6.59 -9.08
CA TRP A 42 -1.14 6.15 -8.34
C TRP A 42 -1.40 6.27 -6.85
N VAL A 43 -0.93 5.29 -6.10
CA VAL A 43 -0.95 5.31 -4.65
C VAL A 43 0.45 5.19 -4.08
N LEU A 44 0.65 5.86 -2.96
CA LEU A 44 1.74 5.64 -2.03
C LEU A 44 1.21 4.73 -0.93
N GLU A 45 1.89 3.62 -0.71
CA GLU A 45 1.66 2.74 0.41
C GLU A 45 2.87 2.77 1.34
N ILE A 46 2.64 3.14 2.60
CA ILE A 46 3.63 3.13 3.67
C ILE A 46 3.20 2.06 4.65
N PHE A 47 4.06 1.11 4.93
CA PHE A 47 3.72 -0.02 5.77
C PHE A 47 4.78 -0.29 6.83
N ARG A 48 4.41 -1.13 7.79
CA ARG A 48 5.32 -1.72 8.76
C ARG A 48 5.06 -3.21 8.82
N GLU A 49 6.15 -3.97 8.70
CA GLU A 49 6.14 -5.42 8.87
C GLU A 49 6.62 -5.80 10.29
N ALA A 50 6.18 -6.96 10.75
CA ALA A 50 6.53 -7.55 12.03
C ALA A 50 7.99 -8.02 12.04
N THR A 51 8.68 -7.69 13.14
CA THR A 51 10.00 -8.21 13.47
C THR A 51 9.90 -9.38 14.46
N GLU A 52 11.01 -10.07 14.74
CA GLU A 52 11.03 -11.12 15.78
C GLU A 52 10.58 -10.57 17.14
N ASP A 53 11.05 -9.38 17.53
CA ASP A 53 10.65 -8.72 18.77
C ASP A 53 9.13 -8.46 18.83
N ASP A 54 8.51 -8.11 17.69
CA ASP A 54 7.06 -7.87 17.62
C ASP A 54 6.25 -9.16 17.85
N LEU A 55 6.77 -10.32 17.41
CA LEU A 55 6.12 -11.63 17.63
C LEU A 55 6.16 -12.04 19.10
N GLU A 56 7.22 -11.68 19.83
CA GLU A 56 7.32 -11.95 21.25
C GLU A 56 6.32 -11.13 22.08
N GLU A 57 5.99 -9.92 21.60
CA GLU A 57 5.11 -8.98 22.30
C GLU A 57 3.64 -9.04 21.84
N ASN A 58 3.34 -9.62 20.67
CA ASN A 58 2.01 -9.63 20.09
C ASN A 58 1.58 -11.02 19.61
N GLU A 59 0.65 -11.64 20.35
CA GLU A 59 0.08 -12.97 20.07
C GLU A 59 -0.78 -13.05 18.79
N TYR A 60 -1.04 -11.92 18.12
CA TYR A 60 -1.84 -11.87 16.88
C TYR A 60 -0.98 -11.85 15.61
N LEU A 61 0.34 -11.77 15.75
CA LEU A 61 1.28 -11.82 14.64
C LEU A 61 1.88 -13.24 14.61
N ASP A 62 1.88 -13.85 13.43
CA ASP A 62 2.27 -15.25 13.28
C ASP A 62 3.71 -15.38 12.76
N ASP A 63 4.10 -14.52 11.81
CA ASP A 63 5.37 -14.59 11.09
C ASP A 63 6.10 -13.24 10.98
N VAL A 64 7.44 -13.29 10.93
CA VAL A 64 8.27 -12.12 10.57
C VAL A 64 7.94 -11.72 9.14
N GLY A 65 7.64 -10.44 8.92
CA GLY A 65 7.14 -9.95 7.63
C GLY A 65 5.63 -9.70 7.61
N ASP A 66 4.87 -10.15 8.62
CA ASP A 66 3.44 -9.86 8.69
C ASP A 66 3.18 -8.35 8.75
N LEU A 67 2.22 -7.85 7.97
CA LEU A 67 1.85 -6.44 8.03
C LEU A 67 1.25 -6.15 9.41
N ILE A 68 1.84 -5.20 10.13
CA ILE A 68 1.28 -4.66 11.38
C ILE A 68 0.26 -3.57 11.04
N TRP A 69 0.63 -2.67 10.14
CA TRP A 69 -0.26 -1.62 9.64
C TRP A 69 0.20 -1.15 8.26
N THR A 70 -0.72 -0.54 7.52
CA THR A 70 -0.42 0.17 6.27
C THR A 70 -1.20 1.46 6.17
N THR A 71 -0.63 2.47 5.53
CA THR A 71 -1.28 3.72 5.15
C THR A 71 -1.13 3.90 3.65
N VAL A 72 -2.27 4.07 2.99
CA VAL A 72 -2.37 4.24 1.55
C VAL A 72 -2.87 5.64 1.26
N ALA A 73 -2.23 6.35 0.34
CA ALA A 73 -2.63 7.68 -0.09
C ALA A 73 -2.56 7.80 -1.62
N GLU A 74 -3.57 8.42 -2.22
CA GLU A 74 -3.50 8.79 -3.64
C GLU A 74 -2.42 9.87 -3.85
N ILE A 75 -1.58 9.69 -4.88
CA ILE A 75 -0.52 10.64 -5.24
C ILE A 75 -0.51 10.92 -6.74
N SER A 76 -0.03 12.10 -7.11
CA SER A 76 0.24 12.50 -8.49
C SER A 76 1.74 12.60 -8.80
N HIS A 77 2.58 12.60 -7.77
CA HIS A 77 4.03 12.71 -7.89
C HIS A 77 4.67 11.76 -6.91
N CYS A 78 5.79 11.15 -7.31
CA CYS A 78 6.63 10.40 -6.38
C CYS A 78 7.32 11.39 -5.42
N PRO A 79 7.11 11.28 -4.10
CA PRO A 79 7.73 12.21 -3.15
C PRO A 79 9.26 12.01 -3.00
N TYR A 80 9.83 10.94 -3.58
CA TYR A 80 11.24 10.58 -3.42
C TYR A 80 12.13 10.96 -4.61
N CYS A 81 11.59 10.92 -5.84
CA CYS A 81 12.32 11.35 -7.04
C CYS A 81 11.72 12.58 -7.72
N GLY A 82 10.50 12.99 -7.31
CA GLY A 82 9.78 14.11 -7.91
C GLY A 82 9.14 13.79 -9.25
N GLU A 83 9.21 12.55 -9.74
CA GLU A 83 8.59 12.16 -11.01
C GLU A 83 7.08 12.34 -10.95
N HIS A 84 6.52 12.97 -11.98
CA HIS A 84 5.09 13.11 -12.14
C HIS A 84 4.48 11.79 -12.64
N LEU A 85 3.62 11.22 -11.81
CA LEU A 85 2.98 9.94 -12.04
C LEU A 85 1.60 10.18 -12.68
N GLN A 86 1.46 9.87 -13.96
CA GLN A 86 0.24 10.19 -14.73
C GLN A 86 -1.01 9.56 -14.09
N PRO A 87 -2.02 10.35 -13.67
CA PRO A 87 -3.24 9.84 -13.06
C PRO A 87 -4.10 9.09 -14.08
N LEU A 88 -4.83 8.07 -13.62
CA LEU A 88 -5.93 7.49 -14.38
C LEU A 88 -7.15 8.38 -14.19
N SER A 89 -7.54 9.11 -15.23
CA SER A 89 -8.91 9.59 -15.49
C SER A 89 -9.57 10.56 -14.49
N ARG A 90 -9.16 10.60 -13.21
CA ARG A 90 -9.81 11.42 -12.19
C ARG A 90 -9.52 12.88 -12.44
N ASN A 91 -10.57 13.67 -12.60
CA ASN A 91 -10.46 15.10 -12.81
C ASN A 91 -9.77 15.74 -11.60
N PRO A 92 -8.58 16.36 -11.75
CA PRO A 92 -7.89 17.03 -10.67
C PRO A 92 -8.71 18.13 -9.98
N ALA A 93 -9.76 18.63 -10.66
CA ALA A 93 -10.68 19.64 -10.14
C ALA A 93 -11.59 19.15 -9.00
N ASP A 94 -11.71 17.82 -8.78
CA ASP A 94 -12.44 17.27 -7.63
C ASP A 94 -11.70 17.54 -6.30
N GLY A 95 -10.39 17.79 -6.36
CA GLY A 95 -9.55 18.23 -5.23
C GLY A 95 -9.46 17.27 -4.04
N SER A 96 -10.18 16.15 -4.06
CA SER A 96 -10.26 15.20 -2.96
C SER A 96 -9.22 14.09 -3.15
N VAL A 97 -8.19 14.11 -2.32
CA VAL A 97 -7.22 13.02 -2.21
C VAL A 97 -7.77 11.98 -1.24
N GLN A 98 -7.75 10.71 -1.63
CA GLN A 98 -8.14 9.62 -0.74
C GLN A 98 -6.94 9.13 0.08
N VAL A 99 -7.18 8.91 1.36
CA VAL A 99 -6.22 8.30 2.29
C VAL A 99 -6.97 7.25 3.11
N ALA A 100 -6.34 6.09 3.32
CA ALA A 100 -6.83 5.06 4.20
C ALA A 100 -5.67 4.52 5.04
N CYS A 101 -5.94 4.20 6.31
CA CYS A 101 -5.02 3.46 7.14
C CYS A 101 -5.69 2.18 7.61
N TYR A 102 -4.95 1.09 7.57
CA TYR A 102 -5.37 -0.22 8.05
C TYR A 102 -4.43 -0.67 9.14
N ASP A 103 -5.02 -1.17 10.22
CA ASP A 103 -4.34 -1.78 11.35
C ASP A 103 -4.67 -3.27 11.37
N TYR A 104 -3.62 -4.09 11.37
CA TYR A 104 -3.65 -5.55 11.35
C TYR A 104 -3.09 -6.14 12.64
N SER A 105 -2.75 -5.32 13.65
CA SER A 105 -2.11 -5.79 14.89
C SER A 105 -3.06 -6.54 15.83
N GLY A 106 -4.19 -7.06 15.34
CA GLY A 106 -5.20 -7.77 16.10
C GLY A 106 -6.10 -8.62 15.22
N TRP A 107 -6.97 -9.43 15.85
CA TRP A 107 -7.84 -10.42 15.17
C TRP A 107 -8.74 -9.87 14.05
N THR A 108 -9.04 -8.58 14.05
CA THR A 108 -9.83 -7.94 13.01
C THR A 108 -9.09 -6.76 12.43
N THR A 109 -9.02 -6.70 11.10
CA THR A 109 -8.51 -5.53 10.41
C THR A 109 -9.38 -4.31 10.71
N ARG A 110 -8.76 -3.23 11.17
CA ARG A 110 -9.44 -1.97 11.44
C ARG A 110 -9.03 -0.94 10.40
N LYS A 111 -10.01 -0.27 9.80
CA LYS A 111 -9.78 0.98 9.08
C LYS A 111 -9.79 2.12 10.11
N LEU A 112 -8.69 2.87 10.21
CA LEU A 112 -8.55 3.98 11.16
C LEU A 112 -9.20 5.27 10.65
#